data_AF-A0A7V0R579-F1
#
_entry.id   AF-A0A7V0R579-F1
#
_cell.length_a   1.000
_cell.length_b   1.000
_cell.length_c   1.000
_cell.angle_alpha   90.00
_cell.angle_beta   90.00
_cell.angle_gamma   90.00
#
_symmetry.space_group_name_H-M   'P 1'
#
loop_
_entity.id
_entity.type
_entity.pdbx_description
1 polymer ?
#
loop_
_entity_poly.entity_id
_entity_poly.type
_entity_poly.pdbx_seq_one_letter_code
_entity_poly.pdbx_strand_id
1 'polypeptide(L)'
;HNLISDLKTDRLFDTLEGFHVTPRYLHAFDRAVEAKEINEGSSEIRYCLQFVNTRRKWASVLEDAKEQKRLCLRPIHGDPKFDNIMFDEAGLAIGMIDLDTVKPGLVQYDIGDCLRSCCNSAGEETVDLDAVHFRTDVCRAVLQGYIPVASSFLDKSDYEFIYDSARLIAFELGLRFLTDHLAGNKYFKVKKKDDNLLRALIQFKLTESIESRESDIRSIIEDLKT
;
A
#
# COMPACT_ATOMS: atom_id res chain seq x y z
N HIS A 1 -12.93 9.50 -5.35
CA HIS A 1 -12.20 10.75 -5.03
C HIS A 1 -12.80 12.01 -5.65
N ASN A 2 -12.87 12.15 -6.99
CA ASN A 2 -13.33 13.41 -7.62
C ASN A 2 -14.69 13.92 -7.10
N LEU A 3 -15.67 13.04 -6.91
CA LEU A 3 -17.01 13.41 -6.41
C LEU A 3 -17.05 13.91 -4.96
N ILE A 4 -15.97 13.71 -4.20
CA ILE A 4 -15.89 14.03 -2.77
C ILE A 4 -14.66 14.87 -2.44
N SER A 5 -13.94 15.40 -3.44
CA SER A 5 -12.67 16.08 -3.22
C SER A 5 -12.80 17.41 -2.48
N ASP A 6 -13.99 18.01 -2.49
CA ASP A 6 -14.34 19.25 -1.80
C ASP A 6 -14.97 19.03 -0.41
N LEU A 7 -15.19 17.77 -0.01
CA LEU A 7 -15.69 17.44 1.31
C LEU A 7 -14.61 17.75 2.35
N LYS A 8 -14.94 18.65 3.27
CA LYS A 8 -14.01 19.10 4.31
C LYS A 8 -13.64 17.94 5.24
N THR A 9 -12.34 17.65 5.31
CA THR A 9 -11.80 16.52 6.09
C THR A 9 -11.92 16.70 7.60
N ASP A 10 -11.99 17.94 8.10
CA ASP A 10 -12.27 18.25 9.51
C ASP A 10 -13.69 17.88 9.96
N ARG A 11 -14.58 17.56 9.01
CA ARG A 11 -15.95 17.09 9.26
C ARG A 11 -16.10 15.58 9.15
N LEU A 12 -15.04 14.86 8.79
CA LEU A 12 -15.03 13.41 8.73
C LEU A 12 -14.39 12.84 9.98
N PHE A 13 -15.03 11.80 10.53
CA PHE A 13 -14.44 11.04 11.63
C PHE A 13 -13.29 10.17 11.11
N ASP A 14 -12.19 10.10 11.86
CA ASP A 14 -11.13 9.12 11.58
C ASP A 14 -11.55 7.77 12.15
N THR A 15 -12.04 6.89 11.28
CA THR A 15 -12.54 5.56 11.66
C THR A 15 -11.44 4.61 12.10
N LEU A 16 -10.18 4.88 11.73
CA LEU A 16 -9.05 3.99 11.97
C LEU A 16 -7.76 4.79 12.16
N GLU A 17 -7.65 5.44 13.31
CA GLU A 17 -6.56 6.38 13.60
C GLU A 17 -5.17 5.71 13.47
N GLY A 18 -4.31 6.32 12.65
CA GLY A 18 -2.97 5.81 12.38
C GLY A 18 -2.89 4.74 11.28
N PHE A 19 -4.00 4.38 10.64
CA PHE A 19 -3.97 3.53 9.46
C PHE A 19 -3.30 4.25 8.28
N HIS A 20 -2.36 3.55 7.64
CA HIS A 20 -1.39 4.07 6.66
C HIS A 20 -0.32 5.04 7.17
N VAL A 21 -0.20 5.19 8.49
CA VAL A 21 0.92 5.93 9.09
C VAL A 21 2.08 4.95 9.34
N THR A 22 2.84 4.65 8.28
CA THR A 22 3.93 3.65 8.31
C THR A 22 4.92 3.80 9.46
N PRO A 23 5.32 5.02 9.90
CA PRO A 23 6.16 5.18 11.09
C PRO A 23 5.59 4.54 12.36
N ARG A 24 4.26 4.57 12.56
CA ARG A 24 3.61 3.89 13.71
C ARG A 24 3.79 2.37 13.63
N TYR A 25 3.71 1.80 12.42
CA TYR A 25 3.95 0.36 12.22
C TYR A 25 5.41 -0.03 12.41
N LEU A 26 6.37 0.82 12.04
CA LEU A 26 7.79 0.59 12.34
C LEU A 26 8.04 0.55 13.85
N HIS A 27 7.44 1.46 14.62
CA HIS A 27 7.55 1.40 16.08
C HIS A 27 6.91 0.14 16.68
N ALA A 28 5.79 -0.33 16.13
CA ALA A 28 5.18 -1.58 16.57
C ALA A 28 6.07 -2.79 16.22
N PHE A 29 6.70 -2.78 15.05
CA PHE A 29 7.67 -3.77 14.63
C PHE A 29 8.90 -3.82 15.55
N ASP A 30 9.51 -2.67 15.86
CA ASP A 30 10.68 -2.61 16.76
C ASP A 30 10.36 -3.25 18.13
N ARG A 31 9.18 -2.93 18.70
CA ARG A 31 8.72 -3.56 19.95
C ARG A 31 8.50 -5.07 19.83
N ALA A 32 7.95 -5.53 18.72
CA ALA A 32 7.72 -6.96 18.48
C ALA A 32 9.04 -7.73 18.34
N VAL A 33 10.06 -7.09 17.77
CA VAL A 33 11.42 -7.63 17.66
C VAL A 33 12.10 -7.70 19.03
N GLU A 34 12.00 -6.65 19.85
CA GLU A 34 12.58 -6.63 21.20
C GLU A 34 11.92 -7.64 22.15
N ALA A 35 10.60 -7.83 22.04
CA ALA A 35 9.84 -8.69 22.94
C ALA A 35 10.05 -10.20 22.72
N LYS A 36 10.61 -10.58 21.57
CA LYS A 36 11.02 -11.96 21.32
C LYS A 36 12.53 -12.06 21.43
N GLU A 37 13.01 -13.08 22.14
CA GLU A 37 14.29 -13.69 21.76
C GLU A 37 14.06 -14.28 20.36
N ILE A 38 14.23 -13.44 19.33
CA ILE A 38 14.26 -13.89 17.95
C ILE A 38 15.49 -14.77 17.87
N ASN A 39 15.32 -16.06 18.16
CA ASN A 39 16.09 -17.08 17.48
C ASN A 39 15.96 -16.70 16.01
N GLU A 40 17.08 -16.43 15.34
CA GLU A 40 17.18 -16.09 13.91
C GLU A 40 16.70 -17.27 13.02
N GLY A 41 15.56 -17.84 13.39
CA GLY A 41 14.94 -19.04 12.90
C GLY A 41 14.40 -18.75 11.53
N SER A 42 14.73 -19.64 10.60
CA SER A 42 14.50 -19.52 9.17
C SER A 42 15.24 -18.35 8.49
N SER A 43 15.81 -18.65 7.32
CA SER A 43 16.38 -17.67 6.39
C SER A 43 15.41 -16.55 6.04
N GLU A 44 14.13 -16.87 6.04
CA GLU A 44 13.00 -16.04 5.65
C GLU A 44 12.78 -14.89 6.64
N ILE A 45 12.82 -15.17 7.95
CA ILE A 45 12.74 -14.12 8.97
C ILE A 45 13.95 -13.20 8.87
N ARG A 46 15.17 -13.74 8.69
CA ARG A 46 16.38 -12.93 8.53
C ARG A 46 16.28 -12.00 7.32
N TYR A 47 15.80 -12.52 6.19
CA TYR A 47 15.51 -11.73 5.00
C TYR A 47 14.52 -10.61 5.30
N CYS A 48 13.39 -10.92 5.94
CA CYS A 48 12.36 -9.93 6.29
C CYS A 48 12.89 -8.83 7.22
N LEU A 49 13.65 -9.17 8.26
CA LEU A 49 14.25 -8.20 9.19
C LEU A 49 15.22 -7.28 8.46
N GLN A 50 16.07 -7.83 7.59
CA GLN A 50 16.98 -7.03 6.77
C GLN A 50 16.20 -6.13 5.81
N PHE A 51 15.14 -6.65 5.19
CA PHE A 51 14.28 -5.91 4.26
C PHE A 51 13.72 -4.63 4.88
N VAL A 52 13.17 -4.76 6.09
CA VAL A 52 12.65 -3.63 6.88
C VAL A 52 13.76 -2.65 7.23
N ASN A 53 14.89 -3.14 7.75
CA ASN A 53 16.00 -2.28 8.17
C ASN A 53 16.62 -1.47 7.03
N THR A 54 16.73 -2.03 5.82
CA THR A 54 17.26 -1.31 4.65
C THR A 54 16.34 -0.18 4.19
N ARG A 55 15.02 -0.28 4.41
CA ARG A 55 14.02 0.65 3.88
C ARG A 55 13.40 1.60 4.92
N ARG A 56 13.61 1.35 6.21
CA ARG A 56 12.98 2.12 7.29
C ARG A 56 13.23 3.64 7.25
N LYS A 57 14.37 4.09 6.71
CA LYS A 57 14.69 5.52 6.58
C LYS A 57 13.80 6.25 5.58
N TRP A 58 13.28 5.55 4.58
CA TRP A 58 12.41 6.11 3.54
C TRP A 58 10.93 5.94 3.88
N ALA A 59 10.58 5.03 4.79
CA ALA A 59 9.20 4.67 5.10
C ALA A 59 8.31 5.83 5.62
N SER A 60 8.88 6.97 6.00
CA SER A 60 8.14 8.19 6.35
C SER A 60 7.78 9.06 5.15
N VAL A 61 8.15 8.71 3.92
CA VAL A 61 8.10 9.59 2.72
C VAL A 61 6.78 10.33 2.53
N LEU A 62 5.62 9.68 2.71
CA LEU A 62 4.31 10.32 2.54
C LEU A 62 3.93 11.20 3.75
N GLU A 63 4.31 10.79 4.95
CA GLU A 63 4.09 11.58 6.17
C GLU A 63 4.97 12.83 6.17
N ASP A 64 6.24 12.70 5.79
CA ASP A 64 7.17 13.82 5.62
C ASP A 64 6.65 14.80 4.56
N ALA A 65 6.13 14.30 3.44
CA ALA A 65 5.55 15.14 2.38
C ALA A 65 4.28 15.87 2.86
N LYS A 66 3.45 15.23 3.69
CA LYS A 66 2.29 15.84 4.33
C LYS A 66 2.71 16.94 5.31
N GLU A 67 3.68 16.68 6.19
CA GLU A 67 4.20 17.67 7.14
C GLU A 67 4.82 18.88 6.43
N GLN A 68 5.50 18.63 5.30
CA GLN A 68 6.05 19.67 4.42
C GLN A 68 4.98 20.38 3.58
N LYS A 69 3.69 20.04 3.74
CA LYS A 69 2.55 20.59 2.98
C LYS A 69 2.65 20.39 1.46
N ARG A 70 3.40 19.37 1.02
CA ARG A 70 3.44 18.93 -0.38
C ARG A 70 2.26 18.04 -0.71
N LEU A 71 1.76 17.29 0.28
CA LEU A 71 0.54 16.52 0.17
C LEU A 71 -0.49 17.04 1.18
N CYS A 72 -1.77 16.96 0.82
CA CYS A 72 -2.86 17.39 1.68
C CYS A 72 -3.88 16.26 1.93
N LEU A 73 -4.53 16.33 3.09
CA LEU A 73 -5.56 15.38 3.46
C LEU A 73 -6.81 15.61 2.63
N ARG A 74 -7.36 14.51 2.09
CA ARG A 74 -8.64 14.45 1.38
C ARG A 74 -9.42 13.23 1.90
N PRO A 75 -10.72 13.10 1.62
CA PRO A 75 -11.44 11.86 1.89
C PRO A 75 -10.85 10.72 1.06
N ILE A 76 -10.57 9.60 1.71
CA ILE A 76 -10.08 8.37 1.08
C ILE A 76 -10.99 7.19 1.41
N HIS A 77 -10.92 6.16 0.58
CA HIS A 77 -11.50 4.85 0.86
C HIS A 77 -10.76 4.14 1.99
N GLY A 78 -9.43 4.17 2.00
CA GLY A 78 -8.59 3.46 2.95
C GLY A 78 -8.09 2.11 2.42
N ASP A 79 -8.98 1.24 1.94
CA ASP A 79 -8.58 -0.10 1.43
C ASP A 79 -9.13 -0.40 0.01
N PRO A 80 -8.79 0.38 -1.04
CA PRO A 80 -9.30 0.18 -2.39
C PRO A 80 -8.57 -0.93 -3.17
N LYS A 81 -8.25 -2.05 -2.51
CA LYS A 81 -7.75 -3.26 -3.16
C LYS A 81 -8.75 -3.77 -4.21
N PHE A 82 -8.27 -4.55 -5.17
CA PHE A 82 -9.08 -5.04 -6.30
C PHE A 82 -10.36 -5.77 -5.83
N ASP A 83 -10.27 -6.57 -4.77
CA ASP A 83 -11.40 -7.31 -4.20
C ASP A 83 -12.53 -6.42 -3.65
N ASN A 84 -12.24 -5.15 -3.37
CA ASN A 84 -13.22 -4.17 -2.89
C ASN A 84 -13.87 -3.36 -4.03
N ILE A 85 -13.58 -3.69 -5.29
CA ILE A 85 -14.22 -3.12 -6.48
C ILE A 85 -15.25 -4.11 -7.04
N MET A 86 -16.52 -3.72 -7.08
CA MET A 86 -17.58 -4.53 -7.69
C MET A 86 -17.65 -4.26 -9.19
N PHE A 87 -17.72 -5.34 -9.96
CA PHE A 87 -17.91 -5.31 -11.41
C PHE A 87 -19.25 -5.95 -11.78
N ASP A 88 -19.92 -5.42 -12.81
CA ASP A 88 -21.07 -6.09 -13.42
C ASP A 88 -20.66 -7.22 -14.36
N GLU A 89 -21.64 -7.91 -14.95
CA GLU A 89 -21.42 -9.00 -15.90
C GLU A 89 -20.68 -8.58 -17.18
N ALA A 90 -20.71 -7.27 -17.52
CA ALA A 90 -20.00 -6.70 -18.65
C ALA A 90 -18.56 -6.29 -18.30
N GLY A 91 -18.15 -6.43 -17.04
CA GLY A 91 -16.83 -6.02 -16.54
C GLY A 91 -16.70 -4.53 -16.26
N LEU A 92 -17.81 -3.80 -16.13
CA LEU A 92 -17.81 -2.40 -15.72
C LEU A 92 -17.81 -2.29 -14.19
N ALA A 93 -16.95 -1.43 -13.66
CA ALA A 93 -16.95 -1.13 -12.23
C ALA A 93 -18.24 -0.38 -11.85
N ILE A 94 -19.03 -0.96 -10.94
CA ILE A 94 -20.33 -0.42 -10.50
C ILE A 94 -20.31 0.16 -9.09
N GLY A 95 -19.27 -0.12 -8.29
CA GLY A 95 -19.15 0.45 -6.96
C GLY A 95 -17.94 -0.05 -6.18
N MET A 96 -17.67 0.64 -5.07
CA MET A 96 -16.75 0.19 -4.02
C MET A 96 -17.55 -0.42 -2.87
N ILE A 97 -17.00 -1.44 -2.24
CA ILE A 97 -17.49 -2.03 -0.99
C ILE A 97 -16.46 -1.86 0.12
N ASP A 98 -16.81 -2.25 1.35
CA ASP A 98 -15.93 -2.15 2.53
C ASP A 98 -15.59 -0.69 2.90
N LEU A 99 -16.63 0.08 3.22
CA LEU A 99 -16.53 1.51 3.55
C LEU A 99 -16.10 1.80 5.00
N ASP A 100 -15.74 0.77 5.78
CA ASP A 100 -15.36 0.91 7.19
C ASP A 100 -14.04 1.68 7.37
N THR A 101 -13.21 1.71 6.33
CA THR A 101 -11.91 2.39 6.30
C THR A 101 -11.96 3.81 5.73
N VAL A 102 -13.16 4.32 5.39
CA VAL A 102 -13.35 5.68 4.85
C VAL A 102 -13.03 6.72 5.91
N LYS A 103 -12.04 7.57 5.64
CA LYS A 103 -11.55 8.59 6.57
C LYS A 103 -10.80 9.72 5.86
N PRO A 104 -10.40 10.78 6.56
CA PRO A 104 -9.35 11.68 6.09
C PRO A 104 -8.02 10.93 5.89
N GLY A 105 -7.36 11.15 4.76
CA GLY A 105 -6.06 10.58 4.46
C GLY A 105 -5.42 11.19 3.24
N LEU A 106 -4.24 10.69 2.87
CA LEU A 106 -3.60 11.04 1.61
C LEU A 106 -4.18 10.15 0.51
N VAL A 107 -4.63 10.74 -0.60
CA VAL A 107 -5.14 9.97 -1.76
C VAL A 107 -4.08 9.00 -2.30
N GLN A 108 -2.81 9.28 -2.02
CA GLN A 108 -1.67 8.42 -2.30
C GLN A 108 -1.83 7.04 -1.66
N TYR A 109 -2.39 6.94 -0.45
CA TYR A 109 -2.63 5.63 0.18
C TYR A 109 -3.56 4.77 -0.66
N ASP A 110 -4.67 5.35 -1.12
CA ASP A 110 -5.63 4.65 -1.98
C ASP A 110 -5.05 4.30 -3.34
N ILE A 111 -4.35 5.24 -3.98
CA ILE A 111 -3.67 4.97 -5.26
C ILE A 111 -2.64 3.85 -5.08
N GLY A 112 -1.87 3.90 -4.00
CA GLY A 112 -0.84 2.91 -3.69
C GLY A 112 -1.42 1.52 -3.44
N ASP A 113 -2.48 1.42 -2.65
CA ASP A 113 -3.13 0.15 -2.34
C ASP A 113 -3.83 -0.48 -3.57
N CYS A 114 -4.53 0.35 -4.34
CA CYS A 114 -5.14 -0.07 -5.60
C CYS A 114 -4.09 -0.60 -6.58
N LEU A 115 -2.98 0.13 -6.78
CA LEU A 115 -1.89 -0.31 -7.65
C LEU A 115 -1.20 -1.58 -7.13
N ARG A 116 -0.90 -1.64 -5.83
CA ARG A 116 -0.31 -2.82 -5.18
C ARG A 116 -1.16 -4.07 -5.43
N SER A 117 -2.48 -3.95 -5.27
CA SER A 117 -3.41 -5.07 -5.44
C SER A 117 -3.62 -5.43 -6.92
N CYS A 118 -4.01 -4.47 -7.77
CA CYS A 118 -4.35 -4.74 -9.18
C CYS A 118 -3.14 -5.21 -10.01
N CYS A 119 -1.94 -4.72 -9.68
CA CYS A 119 -0.74 -5.00 -10.46
C CYS A 119 -0.04 -6.30 -10.02
N ASN A 120 -0.48 -6.96 -8.95
CA ASN A 120 0.07 -8.24 -8.47
C ASN A 120 -0.83 -9.42 -8.87
N SER A 121 -0.62 -10.00 -10.05
CA SER A 121 -1.46 -11.10 -10.55
C SER A 121 -1.32 -12.41 -9.77
N ALA A 122 -0.23 -12.60 -9.02
CA ALA A 122 -0.07 -13.76 -8.15
C ALA A 122 -0.97 -13.67 -6.90
N GLY A 123 -1.48 -12.48 -6.57
CA GLY A 123 -2.29 -12.23 -5.40
C GLY A 123 -1.49 -12.24 -4.09
N GLU A 124 -2.21 -12.10 -2.98
CA GLU A 124 -1.63 -11.95 -1.63
C GLU A 124 -1.45 -13.28 -0.89
N GLU A 125 -1.95 -14.38 -1.45
CA GLU A 125 -1.91 -15.72 -0.83
C GLU A 125 -1.18 -16.76 -1.70
N THR A 126 -0.42 -16.34 -2.72
CA THR A 126 0.37 -17.26 -3.54
C THR A 126 1.41 -18.02 -2.70
N VAL A 127 1.66 -19.28 -3.05
CA VAL A 127 2.78 -20.06 -2.51
C VAL A 127 4.02 -19.99 -3.40
N ASP A 128 3.87 -19.52 -4.63
CA ASP A 128 4.96 -19.28 -5.57
C ASP A 128 5.41 -17.82 -5.47
N LEU A 129 6.54 -17.61 -4.79
CA LEU A 129 7.12 -16.28 -4.61
C LEU A 129 7.78 -15.73 -5.88
N ASP A 130 8.18 -16.60 -6.82
CA ASP A 130 8.79 -16.18 -8.08
C ASP A 130 7.75 -15.63 -9.06
N ALA A 131 6.48 -15.99 -8.88
CA ALA A 131 5.35 -15.41 -9.61
C ALA A 131 4.98 -13.99 -9.14
N VAL A 132 5.49 -13.53 -7.99
CA VAL A 132 5.15 -12.20 -7.45
C VAL A 132 5.84 -11.13 -8.26
N HIS A 133 5.03 -10.39 -9.04
CA HIS A 133 5.54 -9.42 -9.98
C HIS A 133 4.54 -8.26 -10.19
N PHE A 134 5.04 -7.03 -10.07
CA PHE A 134 4.30 -5.80 -10.37
C PHE A 134 4.19 -5.54 -11.88
N ARG A 135 2.99 -5.73 -12.44
CA ARG A 135 2.68 -5.56 -13.86
C ARG A 135 2.52 -4.08 -14.27
N THR A 136 3.49 -3.54 -14.99
CA THR A 136 3.51 -2.13 -15.42
C THR A 136 2.49 -1.80 -16.52
N ASP A 137 2.11 -2.78 -17.34
CA ASP A 137 1.00 -2.68 -18.30
C ASP A 137 -0.33 -2.43 -17.58
N VAL A 138 -0.58 -3.15 -16.49
CA VAL A 138 -1.77 -2.94 -15.66
C VAL A 138 -1.70 -1.65 -14.88
N CYS A 139 -0.54 -1.27 -14.35
CA CYS A 139 -0.32 0.04 -13.74
C CYS A 139 -0.72 1.17 -14.70
N ARG A 140 -0.27 1.11 -15.97
CA ARG A 140 -0.66 2.07 -17.00
C ARG A 140 -2.17 2.09 -17.21
N ALA A 141 -2.82 0.92 -17.35
CA ALA A 141 -4.26 0.86 -17.55
C ALA A 141 -5.06 1.48 -16.38
N VAL A 142 -4.67 1.17 -15.13
CA VAL A 142 -5.31 1.72 -13.93
C VAL A 142 -5.12 3.25 -13.87
N LEU A 143 -3.89 3.73 -14.05
CA LEU A 143 -3.60 5.17 -14.01
C LEU A 143 -4.26 5.93 -15.18
N GLN A 144 -4.35 5.32 -16.36
CA GLN A 144 -5.01 5.91 -17.52
C GLN A 144 -6.52 6.08 -17.30
N GLY A 145 -7.15 5.20 -16.52
CA GLY A 145 -8.55 5.37 -16.10
C GLY A 145 -8.71 6.41 -14.97
N TYR A 146 -7.76 6.46 -14.03
CA TYR A 146 -7.88 7.27 -12.83
C TYR A 146 -7.48 8.75 -13.03
N ILE A 147 -6.33 9.02 -13.66
CA ILE A 147 -5.74 10.36 -13.76
C ILE A 147 -6.68 11.37 -14.45
N PRO A 148 -7.31 11.08 -15.60
CA PRO A 148 -8.19 12.06 -16.25
C PRO A 148 -9.34 12.52 -15.34
N VAL A 149 -9.89 11.62 -14.55
CA VAL A 149 -11.00 11.90 -13.61
C VAL A 149 -10.51 12.64 -12.36
N ALA A 150 -9.29 12.36 -11.91
CA ALA A 150 -8.70 12.95 -10.71
C ALA A 150 -7.97 14.29 -10.96
N SER A 151 -7.68 14.61 -12.22
CA SER A 151 -6.93 15.80 -12.65
C SER A 151 -7.49 17.13 -12.12
N SER A 152 -8.78 17.18 -11.80
CA SER A 152 -9.46 18.34 -11.22
C SER A 152 -8.95 18.73 -9.83
N PHE A 153 -8.42 17.79 -9.05
CA PHE A 153 -8.00 18.01 -7.67
C PHE A 153 -6.56 17.61 -7.35
N LEU A 154 -5.90 16.86 -8.26
CA LEU A 154 -4.49 16.50 -8.11
C LEU A 154 -3.58 17.68 -8.50
N ASP A 155 -2.58 17.94 -7.68
CA ASP A 155 -1.52 18.90 -7.96
C ASP A 155 -0.22 18.22 -8.43
N LYS A 156 0.80 19.03 -8.74
CA LYS A 156 2.10 18.53 -9.19
C LYS A 156 2.73 17.54 -8.20
N SER A 157 2.67 17.82 -6.91
CA SER A 157 3.24 16.96 -5.87
C SER A 157 2.49 15.64 -5.81
N ASP A 158 1.17 15.65 -5.97
CA ASP A 158 0.37 14.41 -5.94
C ASP A 158 0.89 13.38 -6.96
N TYR A 159 1.27 13.80 -8.17
CA TYR A 159 1.86 12.93 -9.20
C TYR A 159 3.26 12.42 -8.82
N GLU A 160 4.10 13.28 -8.23
CA GLU A 160 5.48 12.93 -7.84
C GLU A 160 5.52 11.76 -6.85
N PHE A 161 4.49 11.63 -6.00
CA PHE A 161 4.40 10.61 -4.95
C PHE A 161 3.62 9.33 -5.35
N ILE A 162 3.12 9.19 -6.59
CA ILE A 162 2.39 7.97 -7.01
C ILE A 162 3.28 6.73 -6.96
N TYR A 163 4.52 6.82 -7.44
CA TYR A 163 5.47 5.69 -7.35
C TYR A 163 5.77 5.34 -5.88
N ASP A 164 6.08 6.35 -5.07
CA ASP A 164 6.39 6.17 -3.66
C ASP A 164 5.20 5.56 -2.91
N SER A 165 3.96 5.87 -3.30
CA SER A 165 2.77 5.35 -2.64
C SER A 165 2.56 3.85 -2.89
N ALA A 166 2.67 3.37 -4.13
CA ALA A 166 2.57 1.94 -4.43
C ALA A 166 3.66 1.14 -3.71
N ARG A 167 4.89 1.66 -3.73
CA ARG A 167 6.03 1.08 -3.02
C ARG A 167 5.79 1.04 -1.50
N LEU A 168 5.27 2.14 -0.93
CA LEU A 168 5.13 2.29 0.52
C LEU A 168 4.03 1.40 1.06
N ILE A 169 2.89 1.34 0.37
CA ILE A 169 1.75 0.53 0.81
C ILE A 169 2.06 -0.97 0.71
N ALA A 170 2.78 -1.41 -0.33
CA ALA A 170 3.30 -2.78 -0.39
C ALA A 170 4.23 -3.07 0.80
N PHE A 171 5.21 -2.19 1.04
CA PHE A 171 6.14 -2.32 2.17
C PHE A 171 5.43 -2.35 3.52
N GLU A 172 4.51 -1.41 3.76
CA GLU A 172 3.76 -1.29 5.00
C GLU A 172 2.91 -2.53 5.27
N LEU A 173 2.22 -3.06 4.26
CA LEU A 173 1.40 -4.26 4.43
C LEU A 173 2.28 -5.47 4.79
N GLY A 174 3.44 -5.61 4.14
CA GLY A 174 4.43 -6.63 4.50
C GLY A 174 4.95 -6.48 5.93
N LEU A 175 5.24 -5.24 6.35
CA LEU A 175 5.65 -4.90 7.71
C LEU A 175 4.58 -5.29 8.74
N ARG A 176 3.30 -5.01 8.45
CA ARG A 176 2.17 -5.35 9.32
C ARG A 176 2.02 -6.86 9.47
N PHE A 177 2.10 -7.62 8.37
CA PHE A 177 2.06 -9.08 8.42
C PHE A 177 3.23 -9.67 9.20
N LEU A 178 4.45 -9.19 8.95
CA LEU A 178 5.63 -9.64 9.67
C LEU A 178 5.51 -9.35 11.17
N THR A 179 5.09 -8.14 11.54
CA THR A 179 4.89 -7.74 12.93
C THR A 179 3.85 -8.63 13.61
N ASP A 180 2.74 -8.92 12.93
CA ASP A 180 1.72 -9.81 13.47
C ASP A 180 2.24 -11.26 13.63
N HIS A 181 3.01 -11.77 12.67
CA HIS A 181 3.67 -13.07 12.79
C HIS A 181 4.60 -13.13 14.01
N LEU A 182 5.44 -12.10 14.20
CA LEU A 182 6.30 -11.99 15.37
C LEU A 182 5.48 -11.91 16.67
N ALA A 183 4.33 -11.25 16.65
CA ALA A 183 3.39 -11.16 17.77
C ALA A 183 2.52 -12.41 17.99
N GLY A 184 2.63 -13.43 17.13
CA GLY A 184 1.90 -14.70 17.23
C GLY A 184 0.56 -14.75 16.48
N ASN A 185 0.42 -14.00 15.40
CA ASN A 185 -0.75 -13.93 14.50
C ASN A 185 -2.06 -13.58 15.22
N LYS A 186 -2.10 -12.42 15.87
CA LYS A 186 -3.22 -11.97 16.70
C LYS A 186 -4.18 -11.03 15.96
N TYR A 187 -3.69 -10.33 14.94
CA TYR A 187 -4.44 -9.32 14.22
C TYR A 187 -5.06 -9.86 12.93
N PHE A 188 -4.26 -10.47 12.05
CA PHE A 188 -4.74 -11.05 10.81
C PHE A 188 -5.22 -12.49 11.03
N LYS A 189 -6.34 -12.84 10.38
CA LYS A 189 -6.81 -14.22 10.37
C LYS A 189 -5.82 -15.09 9.58
N VAL A 190 -5.37 -16.17 10.21
CA VAL A 190 -4.46 -17.17 9.63
C VAL A 190 -5.07 -18.56 9.72
N LYS A 191 -4.78 -19.40 8.73
CA LYS A 191 -5.11 -20.84 8.69
C LYS A 191 -3.94 -21.68 9.20
N LYS A 192 -2.71 -21.23 8.94
CA LYS A 192 -1.46 -21.86 9.39
C LYS A 192 -0.57 -20.84 10.09
N LYS A 193 0.35 -21.33 10.93
CA LYS A 193 1.28 -20.51 11.71
C LYS A 193 2.10 -19.54 10.86
N ASP A 194 2.48 -19.95 9.65
CA ASP A 194 3.41 -19.21 8.81
C ASP A 194 2.70 -18.38 7.71
N ASP A 195 1.36 -18.33 7.71
CA ASP A 195 0.61 -17.60 6.66
C ASP A 195 0.98 -16.11 6.61
N ASN A 196 1.09 -15.45 7.76
CA ASN A 196 1.50 -14.04 7.79
C ASN A 196 2.97 -13.85 7.42
N LEU A 197 3.85 -14.82 7.70
CA LEU A 197 5.24 -14.75 7.22
C LEU A 197 5.28 -14.85 5.69
N LEU A 198 4.52 -15.78 5.10
CA LEU A 198 4.39 -15.90 3.65
C LEU A 198 3.81 -14.62 3.04
N ARG A 199 2.74 -14.07 3.60
CA ARG A 199 2.15 -12.80 3.15
C ARG A 199 3.16 -11.65 3.23
N ALA A 200 3.96 -11.57 4.28
CA ALA A 200 5.03 -10.58 4.39
C ALA A 200 6.07 -10.73 3.27
N LEU A 201 6.50 -11.96 2.97
CA LEU A 201 7.44 -12.26 1.88
C LEU A 201 6.87 -11.84 0.52
N ILE A 202 5.58 -12.13 0.24
CA ILE A 202 4.90 -11.70 -0.99
C ILE A 202 4.95 -10.18 -1.11
N GLN A 203 4.57 -9.44 -0.06
CA GLN A 203 4.55 -7.98 -0.13
C GLN A 203 5.96 -7.38 -0.26
N PHE A 204 6.98 -7.98 0.36
CA PHE A 204 8.37 -7.55 0.19
C PHE A 204 8.91 -7.87 -1.20
N LYS A 205 8.58 -9.03 -1.78
CA LYS A 205 8.88 -9.35 -3.19
C LYS A 205 8.19 -8.40 -4.15
N LEU A 206 6.94 -8.05 -3.88
CA LEU A 206 6.22 -7.04 -4.65
C LEU A 206 6.89 -5.67 -4.55
N THR A 207 7.34 -5.29 -3.34
CA THR A 207 8.10 -4.05 -3.13
C THR A 207 9.42 -4.04 -3.93
N GLU A 208 10.19 -5.13 -3.94
CA GLU A 208 11.38 -5.27 -4.81
C GLU A 208 11.02 -5.15 -6.28
N SER A 209 9.92 -5.78 -6.70
CA SER A 209 9.43 -5.73 -8.08
C SER A 209 9.00 -4.31 -8.50
N ILE A 210 8.46 -3.51 -7.58
CA ILE A 210 8.13 -2.09 -7.80
C ILE A 210 9.42 -1.27 -7.93
N GLU A 211 10.36 -1.47 -7.00
CA GLU A 211 11.66 -0.78 -7.01
C GLU A 211 12.44 -1.03 -8.29
N SER A 212 12.47 -2.28 -8.79
CA SER A 212 13.16 -2.61 -10.04
C SER A 212 12.50 -2.01 -11.29
N ARG A 213 11.29 -1.43 -11.16
CA ARG A 213 10.48 -0.87 -12.25
C ARG A 213 10.24 0.63 -12.09
N GLU A 214 11.02 1.28 -11.23
CA GLU A 214 10.87 2.70 -10.95
C GLU A 214 10.85 3.56 -12.22
N SER A 215 11.80 3.31 -13.15
CA SER A 215 11.88 4.07 -14.41
C SER A 215 10.61 3.92 -15.25
N ASP A 216 10.08 2.70 -15.37
CA ASP A 216 8.88 2.43 -16.16
C ASP A 216 7.65 3.08 -15.54
N ILE A 217 7.47 2.94 -14.22
CA ILE A 217 6.35 3.50 -13.47
C ILE A 217 6.37 5.03 -13.55
N ARG A 218 7.54 5.65 -13.34
CA ARG A 218 7.69 7.11 -13.45
C ARG A 218 7.45 7.62 -14.87
N SER A 219 7.89 6.89 -15.89
CA SER A 219 7.60 7.23 -17.29
C SER A 219 6.09 7.17 -17.58
N ILE A 220 5.40 6.14 -17.09
CA ILE A 220 3.93 6.02 -17.22
C ILE A 220 3.23 7.24 -16.60
N ILE A 221 3.65 7.65 -15.40
CA ILE A 221 3.06 8.80 -14.70
C ILE A 221 3.27 10.09 -15.49
N GLU A 222 4.47 10.32 -16.01
CA GLU A 222 4.78 11.53 -16.80
C GLU A 222 3.99 11.56 -18.11
N ASP A 223 3.89 10.43 -18.82
CA ASP A 223 3.12 10.31 -20.07
C ASP A 223 1.63 10.61 -19.89
N LEU A 224 1.07 10.32 -18.70
CA LEU A 224 -0.37 10.46 -18.41
C LEU A 224 -0.73 11.80 -17.77
N LYS A 225 0.26 12.60 -17.37
CA LYS A 225 0.05 13.93 -16.78
C LYS A 225 -0.20 15.01 -17.85
N THR A 226 0.27 14.80 -19.07
CA THR A 226 0.08 15.68 -20.23
C THR A 226 -1.35 15.68 -20.74
#